data_AF-A0A3P4B5M6-F1
#
_entry.id   AF-A0A3P4B5M6-F1
#
_cell.length_a   1.000
_cell.length_b   1.000
_cell.length_c   1.000
_cell.angle_alpha   90.00
_cell.angle_beta   90.00
_cell.angle_gamma   90.00
#
_symmetry.space_group_name_H-M   'P 1'
#
loop_
_entity.id
_entity.type
_entity.pdbx_description
1 polymer ?
#
loop_
_entity_poly.entity_id
_entity_poly.type
_entity_poly.pdbx_seq_one_letter_code
_entity_poly.pdbx_strand_id
1 'polypeptide(L)'
;MKTITVTATVVGSEQPLSAGDLARACGAEEAWVVQLVRVGIIEARGPAPAWRFDSQALRQAREARQLQQCFDVELEAAALMLDMSQEIRRLKARLRVLGEGRGG
;
A
#
# COMPACT_ATOMS: atom_id res chain seq x y z
N MET A 1 29.66 20.09 -14.68
CA MET A 1 29.22 18.75 -14.19
C MET A 1 28.22 18.96 -13.09
N LYS A 2 27.02 18.36 -13.16
CA LYS A 2 25.97 18.48 -12.14
C LYS A 2 26.06 17.24 -11.25
N THR A 3 26.37 17.41 -9.96
CA THR A 3 26.46 16.30 -9.02
C THR A 3 25.06 16.00 -8.48
N ILE A 4 24.64 14.73 -8.51
CA ILE A 4 23.39 14.27 -7.90
C ILE A 4 23.74 13.59 -6.58
N THR A 5 23.18 14.08 -5.48
CA THR A 5 23.29 13.45 -4.17
C THR A 5 22.10 12.52 -3.94
N VAL A 6 22.36 11.25 -3.69
CA VAL A 6 21.34 10.24 -3.37
C VAL A 6 21.44 9.91 -1.88
N THR A 7 20.34 10.06 -1.15
CA THR A 7 20.22 9.59 0.23
C THR A 7 19.42 8.29 0.23
N ALA A 8 19.98 7.24 0.82
CA ALA A 8 19.29 5.96 1.00
C ALA A 8 19.23 5.63 2.49
N THR A 9 18.08 5.14 2.95
CA THR A 9 17.88 4.69 4.32
C THR A 9 17.79 3.16 4.31
N VAL A 10 18.61 2.48 5.10
CA VAL A 10 18.54 1.03 5.28
C VAL A 10 17.33 0.73 6.16
N VAL A 11 16.43 -0.15 5.69
CA VAL A 11 15.23 -0.55 6.42
C VAL A 11 15.44 -1.96 6.96
N GLY A 12 15.39 -2.09 8.28
CA GLY A 12 15.51 -3.37 8.97
C GLY A 12 14.86 -3.32 10.34
N SER A 13 14.86 -4.43 11.07
CA SER A 13 14.25 -4.53 12.41
C SER A 13 14.81 -3.49 13.39
N GLU A 14 16.10 -3.16 13.26
CA GLU A 14 16.83 -2.21 14.10
C GLU A 14 16.50 -0.73 13.77
N GLN A 15 16.07 -0.45 12.53
CA GLN A 15 15.80 0.89 12.01
C GLN A 15 14.51 0.89 11.18
N PRO A 16 13.34 0.91 11.87
CA PRO A 16 12.06 1.01 11.20
C PRO A 16 11.83 2.43 10.68
N LEU A 17 11.03 2.52 9.62
CA LEU A 17 10.67 3.78 8.99
C LEU A 17 9.69 4.56 9.86
N SER A 18 9.86 5.88 9.90
CA SER A 18 8.83 6.79 10.40
C SER A 18 7.75 7.04 9.34
N ALA A 19 6.63 7.68 9.73
CA ALA A 19 5.63 8.15 8.78
C ALA A 19 6.23 9.13 7.75
N GLY A 20 7.14 10.02 8.18
CA GLY A 20 7.86 10.93 7.31
C GLY A 20 8.78 10.23 6.31
N ASP A 21 9.44 9.14 6.72
CA ASP A 21 10.28 8.35 5.80
C ASP A 21 9.44 7.63 4.74
N LEU A 22 8.29 7.07 5.12
CA LEU A 22 7.32 6.49 4.18
C LEU A 22 6.78 7.52 3.19
N ALA A 23 6.35 8.68 3.69
CA ALA A 23 5.81 9.77 2.89
C ALA A 23 6.82 10.22 1.83
N ARG A 24 8.06 10.47 2.28
CA ARG A 24 9.19 10.83 1.40
C ARG A 24 9.47 9.76 0.36
N ALA A 25 9.52 8.48 0.77
CA ALA A 25 9.78 7.37 -0.14
C ALA A 25 8.68 7.15 -1.18
N CYS A 26 7.45 7.62 -0.92
CA CYS A 26 6.32 7.54 -1.84
C CYS A 26 6.05 8.85 -2.60
N GLY A 27 6.84 9.91 -2.40
CA GLY A 27 6.57 11.23 -3.00
C GLY A 27 5.17 11.74 -2.62
N ALA A 28 4.84 11.62 -1.33
CA ALA A 28 3.55 11.99 -0.75
C ALA A 28 3.75 12.76 0.56
N GLU A 29 2.68 13.31 1.11
CA GLU A 29 2.68 13.96 2.42
C GLU A 29 2.42 12.95 3.55
N GLU A 30 2.83 13.27 4.78
CA GLU A 30 2.57 12.41 5.95
C GLU A 30 1.07 12.15 6.17
N ALA A 31 0.21 13.12 5.85
CA ALA A 31 -1.24 12.96 5.91
C ALA A 31 -1.74 11.79 5.05
N TRP A 32 -1.08 11.52 3.91
CA TRP A 32 -1.42 10.37 3.06
C TRP A 32 -1.04 9.04 3.71
N VAL A 33 0.11 8.98 4.40
CA VAL A 33 0.52 7.79 5.18
C VAL A 33 -0.46 7.53 6.32
N VAL A 34 -0.90 8.59 7.02
CA VAL A 34 -1.97 8.50 8.03
C VAL A 34 -3.24 7.89 7.44
N GLN A 35 -3.61 8.29 6.23
CA GLN A 35 -4.78 7.73 5.56
C GLN A 35 -4.60 6.24 5.24
N LEU A 36 -3.44 5.82 4.74
CA LEU A 36 -3.15 4.40 4.46
C LEU A 36 -3.31 3.52 5.71
N VAL A 37 -2.84 4.01 6.87
CA VAL A 37 -3.03 3.31 8.16
C VAL A 37 -4.51 3.27 8.53
N ARG A 38 -5.24 4.39 8.41
CA ARG A 38 -6.66 4.47 8.73
C ARG A 38 -7.52 3.51 7.91
N VAL A 39 -7.21 3.35 6.63
CA VAL A 39 -7.96 2.43 5.74
C VAL A 39 -7.44 0.99 5.79
N GLY A 40 -6.40 0.72 6.58
CA GLY A 40 -5.86 -0.63 6.78
C GLY A 40 -5.04 -1.18 5.61
N ILE A 41 -4.51 -0.32 4.73
CA ILE A 41 -3.61 -0.76 3.64
C ILE A 41 -2.23 -1.11 4.21
N ILE A 42 -1.78 -0.38 5.22
CA ILE A 42 -0.54 -0.62 5.94
C ILE A 42 -0.79 -0.62 7.44
N GLU A 43 -0.03 -1.43 8.17
CA GLU A 43 -0.06 -1.46 9.63
C GLU A 43 1.06 -0.60 10.21
N ALA A 44 0.73 0.18 11.25
CA ALA A 44 1.70 0.95 12.01
C ALA A 44 1.95 0.26 13.36
N ARG A 45 3.23 0.14 13.75
CA ARG A 45 3.59 -0.27 15.11
C ARG A 45 3.82 0.95 16.00
N GLY A 46 3.35 0.86 17.25
CA GLY A 46 3.46 1.93 18.24
C GLY A 46 2.36 2.99 18.13
N PRO A 47 2.27 3.91 19.11
CA PRO A 47 1.28 4.98 19.11
C PRO A 47 1.70 6.12 18.17
N ALA A 48 0.72 6.81 17.59
CA ALA A 48 0.97 8.08 16.93
C ALA A 48 1.47 9.13 17.96
N PRO A 49 2.40 10.02 17.60
CA PRO A 49 3.02 10.19 16.27
C PRO A 49 4.27 9.30 16.04
N ALA A 50 4.68 8.48 17.01
CA ALA A 50 5.90 7.66 16.97
C ALA A 50 5.73 6.34 16.21
N TRP A 51 5.00 6.36 15.10
CA TRP A 51 4.76 5.17 14.29
C TRP A 51 6.05 4.61 13.67
N ARG A 52 6.10 3.28 13.65
CA ARG A 52 7.21 2.49 13.13
C ARG A 52 6.68 1.53 12.08
N PHE A 53 7.29 1.58 10.91
CA PHE A 53 6.92 0.78 9.75
C PHE A 53 8.10 -0.08 9.29
N ASP A 54 7.82 -1.27 8.77
CA ASP A 54 8.83 -2.10 8.13
C ASP A 54 8.84 -1.91 6.61
N SER A 55 9.71 -2.68 5.96
CA SER A 55 9.83 -2.75 4.52
C SER A 55 8.55 -3.25 3.84
N GLN A 56 7.70 -4.05 4.51
CA GLN A 56 6.44 -4.50 3.94
C GLN A 56 5.43 -3.35 3.83
N ALA A 57 5.28 -2.56 4.89
CA ALA A 57 4.46 -1.34 4.85
C ALA A 57 4.95 -0.36 3.76
N LEU A 58 6.26 -0.21 3.57
CA LEU A 58 6.81 0.59 2.47
C LEU A 58 6.41 0.06 1.09
N ARG A 59 6.47 -1.26 0.88
CA ARG A 59 6.06 -1.87 -0.40
C ARG A 59 4.58 -1.61 -0.67
N GLN A 60 3.71 -1.88 0.31
CA GLN A 60 2.27 -1.66 0.20
C GLN A 60 1.91 -0.20 -0.05
N ALA A 61 2.59 0.73 0.62
CA ALA A 61 2.41 2.16 0.38
C ALA A 61 2.80 2.55 -1.06
N ARG A 62 3.94 2.08 -1.57
CA ARG A 62 4.37 2.36 -2.95
C ARG A 62 3.39 1.82 -3.99
N GLU A 63 2.89 0.60 -3.78
CA GLU A 63 1.85 -0.01 -4.63
C GLU A 63 0.56 0.85 -4.64
N ALA A 64 0.10 1.27 -3.47
CA ALA A 64 -1.07 2.15 -3.35
C ALA A 64 -0.86 3.50 -4.05
N ARG A 65 0.35 4.08 -3.96
CA ARG A 65 0.67 5.37 -4.59
C ARG A 65 0.70 5.26 -6.11
N GLN A 66 1.35 4.23 -6.64
CA GLN A 66 1.41 3.97 -8.08
C GLN A 66 0.00 3.77 -8.64
N LEU A 67 -0.82 2.99 -7.93
CA LEU A 67 -2.21 2.76 -8.30
C LEU A 67 -3.01 4.07 -8.35
N GLN A 68 -2.91 4.91 -7.31
CA GLN A 68 -3.55 6.21 -7.28
C GLN A 68 -3.11 7.11 -8.44
N GLN A 69 -1.82 7.14 -8.79
CA GLN A 69 -1.30 7.91 -9.91
C GLN A 69 -1.79 7.40 -11.27
N CYS A 70 -1.98 6.09 -11.43
CA CYS A 70 -2.53 5.52 -12.66
C CYS A 70 -4.02 5.86 -12.85
N PHE A 71 -4.80 5.93 -11.76
CA PHE A 71 -6.21 6.32 -11.80
C PHE A 71 -6.43 7.82 -11.99
N ASP A 72 -5.47 8.63 -11.59
CA ASP A 72 -5.55 10.09 -11.72
C ASP A 72 -5.32 10.55 -13.17
N VAL A 73 -4.94 9.65 -14.11
CA VAL A 73 -4.46 10.06 -15.44
C VAL A 73 -5.11 9.40 -16.68
N GLU A 74 -5.68 8.18 -16.68
CA GLU A 74 -6.29 7.67 -17.95
C GLU A 74 -7.36 6.57 -17.81
N LEU A 75 -8.39 6.65 -18.66
CA LEU A 75 -9.67 5.93 -18.54
C LEU A 75 -9.56 4.41 -18.79
N GLU A 76 -8.66 3.96 -19.67
CA GLU A 76 -8.43 2.53 -19.92
C GLU A 76 -7.90 1.79 -18.69
N ALA A 77 -7.06 2.42 -17.88
CA ALA A 77 -6.51 1.82 -16.66
C ALA A 77 -7.61 1.53 -15.62
N ALA A 78 -8.62 2.40 -15.55
CA ALA A 78 -9.77 2.22 -14.68
C ALA A 78 -10.64 1.03 -15.09
N ALA A 79 -10.83 0.82 -16.40
CA ALA A 79 -11.65 -0.26 -16.93
C ALA A 79 -11.08 -1.65 -16.58
N LEU A 80 -9.77 -1.84 -16.71
CA LEU A 80 -9.13 -3.12 -16.42
C LEU A 80 -9.13 -3.46 -14.92
N MET A 81 -8.94 -2.47 -14.04
CA MET A 81 -8.94 -2.69 -12.60
C MET A 81 -10.33 -2.99 -12.05
N LEU A 82 -11.37 -2.44 -12.68
CA LEU A 82 -12.76 -2.83 -12.42
C LEU A 82 -12.99 -4.30 -12.78
N ASP A 83 -12.48 -4.74 -13.92
CA ASP A 83 -12.62 -6.11 -14.39
C ASP A 83 -11.93 -7.11 -13.44
N MET A 84 -10.68 -6.84 -13.05
CA MET A 84 -9.95 -7.66 -12.09
C MET A 84 -10.61 -7.70 -10.70
N SER A 85 -11.18 -6.58 -10.25
CA SER A 85 -11.92 -6.53 -8.98
C SER A 85 -13.20 -7.37 -9.02
N GLN A 86 -13.87 -7.42 -10.17
CA GLN A 86 -15.03 -8.27 -10.39
C GLN A 86 -14.64 -9.74 -10.38
N GLU A 87 -13.52 -10.10 -11.02
CA GLU A 87 -13.06 -11.49 -11.03
C GLU A 87 -12.60 -11.95 -9.64
N ILE A 88 -11.93 -11.10 -8.85
CA ILE A 88 -11.62 -11.41 -7.44
C ILE A 88 -12.90 -11.65 -6.62
N ARG A 89 -13.96 -10.85 -6.81
CA ARG A 89 -15.25 -11.06 -6.14
C ARG A 89 -15.89 -12.37 -6.56
N ARG A 90 -15.83 -12.70 -7.85
CA ARG A 90 -16.36 -13.95 -8.39
C ARG A 90 -15.63 -15.15 -7.81
N LEU A 91 -14.30 -15.14 -7.78
CA LEU A 91 -13.49 -16.22 -7.23
C LEU A 91 -13.74 -16.39 -5.73
N LYS A 92 -13.83 -15.29 -4.97
CA LYS A 92 -14.21 -15.33 -3.54
C LYS A 92 -15.61 -15.93 -3.33
N ALA A 93 -16.59 -15.60 -4.18
CA ALA A 93 -17.92 -16.18 -4.11
C ALA A 93 -17.92 -17.70 -4.38
N ARG A 94 -17.13 -18.15 -5.37
CA ARG A 94 -16.97 -19.58 -5.67
C ARG A 94 -16.33 -20.35 -4.52
N LEU A 95 -15.33 -19.77 -3.87
CA LEU A 95 -14.69 -20.38 -2.70
C LEU A 95 -15.65 -20.46 -1.50
N ARG A 96 -16.55 -19.49 -1.32
CA ARG A 96 -17.59 -19.54 -0.27
C ARG A 96 -18.58 -20.69 -0.49
N VAL A 97 -19.09 -20.82 -1.71
CA VAL A 97 -20.01 -21.92 -2.07
C VAL A 97 -19.34 -23.29 -1.90
N LEU A 98 -18.06 -23.42 -2.25
CA LEU A 98 -17.33 -24.67 -2.05
C LEU A 98 -17.03 -24.97 -0.57
N GLY A 99 -16.88 -23.93 0.25
CA GLY A 99 -16.76 -24.05 1.71
C GLY A 99 -18.06 -24.48 2.38
N GLU A 100 -19.21 -24.07 1.84
CA GLU A 100 -20.55 -24.47 2.32
C GLU A 100 -20.90 -25.92 1.97
N GLY A 101 -20.31 -26.49 0.91
CA GLY A 101 -20.50 -27.90 0.52
C GLY A 101 -19.63 -28.92 1.28
N ARG A 102 -18.75 -28.48 2.18
CA ARG A 102 -17.91 -29.36 3.03
C ARG A 102 -18.38 -29.46 4.49
N GLY A 103 -19.53 -28.87 4.81
CA GLY A 103 -20.16 -28.90 6.14
C GLY A 103 -21.49 -29.67 6.19
N GLY A 104 -21.70 -30.65 5.30
CA GLY A 104 -22.84 -31.57 5.32
C GLY A 104 -22.42 -32.99 5.64
#